data_AF-A0A661EWP4-F1
#
_entry.id   AF-A0A661EWP4-F1
#
_cell.length_a   1.000
_cell.length_b   1.000
_cell.length_c   1.000
_cell.angle_alpha   90.00
_cell.angle_beta   90.00
_cell.angle_gamma   90.00
#
_symmetry.space_group_name_H-M   'P 1'
#
loop_
_entity.id
_entity.type
_entity.pdbx_description
1 polymer ?
#
loop_
_entity_poly.entity_id
_entity_poly.type
_entity_poly.pdbx_seq_one_letter_code
_entity_poly.pdbx_strand_id
1 'polypeptide(L)' 'MQTKLTLRLEDSLIQQAKDYAKQHDKSLSQVVSDYFQALTQKSNKPLTAPVTQSLIGVLDASNVDATDYKKHLEEKYL' A
#
# COMPACT_ATOMS: atom_id res chain seq x y z
N MET A 1 11.98 7.00 -18.73
CA MET A 1 12.88 6.08 -19.47
C MET A 1 12.17 4.74 -19.59
N GLN A 2 12.12 4.12 -20.76
CA GLN A 2 11.44 2.84 -20.96
C GLN A 2 12.51 1.74 -21.07
N THR A 3 12.48 0.78 -20.14
CA THR A 3 13.43 -0.34 -20.09
C THR A 3 12.74 -1.63 -20.51
N LYS A 4 13.48 -2.53 -21.16
CA LYS A 4 12.95 -3.81 -21.64
C LYS A 4 13.15 -4.88 -20.57
N LEU A 5 12.06 -5.51 -20.15
CA LEU A 5 12.08 -6.73 -19.33
C LEU A 5 11.87 -7.94 -20.24
N THR A 6 12.74 -8.94 -20.14
CA THR A 6 12.59 -10.21 -20.87
C THR A 6 12.37 -11.33 -19.86
N LEU A 7 11.25 -12.05 -19.99
CA LEU A 7 10.88 -13.16 -19.12
C LEU A 7 10.99 -14.48 -19.90
N ARG A 8 11.54 -15.52 -19.27
CA ARG A 8 11.48 -16.89 -19.78
C ARG A 8 10.28 -17.58 -19.17
N LEU A 9 9.37 -18.05 -20.02
CA LEU A 9 8.09 -18.65 -19.64
C LEU A 9 7.83 -19.80 -20.60
N GLU A 10 7.02 -20.77 -20.17
CA GLU A 10 6.54 -21.84 -21.04
C GLU A 10 5.66 -21.28 -22.16
N ASP A 11 5.76 -21.86 -23.36
CA ASP A 11 5.02 -21.40 -24.54
C ASP A 11 3.50 -21.44 -24.32
N SER A 12 3.00 -22.47 -23.62
CA SER A 12 1.58 -22.62 -23.26
C SER A 12 1.08 -21.45 -22.42
N LEU A 13 1.90 -20.99 -21.48
CA LEU A 13 1.57 -19.86 -20.61
C LEU A 13 1.58 -18.54 -21.39
N ILE A 14 2.49 -18.38 -22.36
CA ILE A 14 2.53 -17.20 -23.24
C ILE A 14 1.24 -17.10 -24.06
N GLN A 15 0.72 -18.22 -24.57
CA GLN A 15 -0.54 -18.22 -25.33
C GLN A 15 -1.72 -17.83 -24.45
N GLN A 16 -1.87 -18.47 -23.27
CA GLN A 16 -2.93 -18.13 -22.32
C GLN A 16 -2.92 -16.65 -21.92
N ALA A 17 -1.72 -16.10 -21.69
CA ALA A 17 -1.58 -14.70 -21.32
C ALA A 17 -1.94 -13.74 -22.48
N LYS A 18 -1.63 -14.11 -23.73
CA LYS A 18 -2.04 -13.35 -24.93
C LYS A 18 -3.54 -13.39 -25.14
N ASP A 19 -4.17 -14.55 -24.93
CA ASP A 19 -5.62 -14.70 -25.07
C ASP A 19 -6.36 -13.87 -24.03
N TYR A 20 -5.91 -13.90 -22.78
CA TYR A 20 -6.41 -13.02 -21.72
C TYR A 20 -6.25 -11.54 -22.11
N ALA A 21 -5.07 -11.13 -22.57
CA ALA A 21 -4.83 -9.74 -22.95
C ALA A 21 -5.78 -9.28 -24.08
N LYS A 22 -6.00 -10.13 -25.09
CA LYS A 22 -6.97 -9.87 -26.18
C LYS A 22 -8.40 -9.75 -25.68
N GLN A 23 -8.83 -10.63 -24.79
CA GLN A 23 -10.19 -10.58 -24.21
C GLN A 23 -10.46 -9.29 -23.43
N HIS A 24 -9.40 -8.66 -22.92
CA HIS A 24 -9.47 -7.42 -22.16
C HIS A 24 -9.05 -6.18 -22.97
N ASP A 25 -8.92 -6.28 -24.30
CA ASP A 25 -8.48 -5.20 -25.21
C ASP A 25 -7.16 -4.53 -24.75
N LYS A 26 -6.27 -5.32 -24.16
CA LYS A 26 -4.97 -4.87 -23.63
C LYS A 26 -3.82 -5.59 -24.30
N SER A 27 -2.66 -4.95 -24.31
CA SER A 27 -1.40 -5.62 -24.67
C SER A 27 -0.88 -6.45 -23.49
N LEU A 28 -0.17 -7.54 -23.78
CA LEU A 28 0.45 -8.35 -22.72
C LEU A 28 1.41 -7.51 -21.86
N SER A 29 2.15 -6.59 -22.47
CA SER A 29 2.99 -5.62 -21.74
C SER A 29 2.17 -4.76 -20.78
N GLN A 30 0.98 -4.29 -21.19
CA GLN A 30 0.12 -3.49 -20.33
C GLN A 30 -0.38 -4.30 -19.13
N VAL A 31 -0.81 -5.54 -19.35
CA VAL A 31 -1.26 -6.44 -18.27
C VAL A 31 -0.16 -6.65 -17.23
N VAL A 32 1.07 -6.90 -17.68
CA VAL A 32 2.23 -7.10 -16.80
C VAL A 32 2.62 -5.80 -16.08
N SER A 33 2.60 -4.66 -16.76
CA SER A 33 2.83 -3.35 -16.15
C SER A 33 1.80 -3.03 -15.07
N ASP A 34 0.52 -3.24 -15.35
CA ASP A 34 -0.58 -3.04 -14.39
C ASP A 34 -0.39 -3.93 -13.16
N TYR A 35 0.04 -5.19 -13.36
CA TYR A 35 0.33 -6.12 -12.26
C TYR A 35 1.50 -5.65 -11.39
N PHE A 36 2.62 -5.21 -11.99
CA PHE A 36 3.74 -4.66 -11.22
C PHE A 36 3.36 -3.37 -10.48
N GLN A 37 2.49 -2.54 -11.06
CA GLN A 37 1.96 -1.36 -10.39
C GLN A 37 1.09 -1.73 -9.19
N ALA A 38 0.22 -2.74 -9.32
CA ALA A 38 -0.59 -3.24 -8.22
C ALA A 38 0.24 -3.87 -7.08
N LEU A 39 1.33 -4.57 -7.42
CA LEU A 39 2.29 -5.12 -6.46
C LEU A 39 2.99 -4.01 -5.66
N THR A 40 3.46 -2.98 -6.35
CA THR A 40 4.21 -1.87 -5.74
C THR A 40 3.31 -0.88 -5.00
N GLN A 41 2.03 -0.76 -5.37
CA GLN A 41 1.07 0.10 -4.66
C GLN A 41 0.66 -0.43 -3.28
N LYS A 42 0.88 -1.72 -2.97
CA LYS A 42 0.47 -2.31 -1.67
C LYS A 42 1.32 -1.87 -0.47
N SER A 43 2.44 -1.17 -0.64
CA SER A 43 3.31 -0.78 0.47
C SER A 43 3.11 0.65 0.99
N ASN A 44 2.24 1.46 0.38
CA ASN A 44 2.03 2.87 0.75
C ASN A 44 0.62 3.18 1.25
N LYS A 45 -0.11 2.17 1.76
CA LYS A 45 -1.19 2.50 2.69
C LYS A 45 -0.52 2.85 4.02
N PRO A 46 -0.64 4.08 4.53
CA PRO A 46 -0.28 4.31 5.91
C PRO A 46 -1.05 3.28 6.75
N LEU A 47 -0.35 2.60 7.65
CA LEU A 47 -0.95 1.65 8.61
C LEU A 47 -2.03 2.32 9.48
N THR A 48 -2.17 3.63 9.38
CA THR A 48 -3.01 4.52 10.15
C THR A 48 -4.05 5.18 9.24
N ALA A 49 -5.32 5.14 9.65
CA ALA A 49 -6.38 5.90 9.01
C ALA A 49 -6.01 7.41 8.88
N PRO A 50 -6.53 8.16 7.89
CA PRO A 50 -6.20 9.58 7.69
C PRO A 50 -6.37 10.43 8.96
N VAL A 51 -7.40 10.11 9.76
CA VAL A 51 -7.67 10.76 11.04
C VAL A 51 -6.55 10.49 12.05
N THR A 52 -6.10 9.25 12.19
CA THR A 52 -5.03 8.93 13.15
C THR A 52 -3.69 9.50 12.72
N GLN A 53 -3.45 9.68 11.42
CA GLN A 53 -2.23 10.32 10.92
C GLN A 53 -2.15 11.81 11.27
N SER A 54 -3.28 12.54 11.33
CA SER A 54 -3.30 13.93 11.80
C SER A 54 -3.08 14.10 13.30
N LEU A 55 -3.19 13.01 14.08
CA LEU A 55 -3.06 13.01 15.53
C LEU A 55 -1.65 12.57 15.99
N ILE A 56 -0.91 11.87 15.14
CA ILE A 56 0.47 11.45 15.42
C ILE A 56 1.39 12.67 15.41
N GLY A 57 2.19 12.84 16.48
CA GLY A 57 3.13 13.96 16.64
C GLY A 57 2.54 15.24 17.27
N VAL A 58 1.22 15.33 17.46
CA VAL A 58 0.58 16.48 18.14
C VAL A 58 1.04 16.57 19.61
N LEU A 59 1.32 15.43 20.23
CA LEU A 59 1.78 15.34 21.61
C LEU A 59 3.31 15.37 21.75
N ASP A 60 4.10 15.31 20.67
CA ASP A 60 5.58 15.31 20.75
C ASP A 60 6.14 16.61 21.36
N ALA A 61 5.41 17.73 21.23
CA ALA A 61 5.78 19.00 21.85
C ALA A 61 5.42 19.08 23.35
N SER A 62 4.71 18.07 23.86
CA SER A 62 4.19 18.02 25.22
C SER A 62 4.96 16.96 26.00
N ASN A 63 5.54 17.31 27.15
CA ASN A 63 6.30 16.38 27.97
C ASN A 63 5.36 15.49 28.82
N VAL A 64 4.34 14.93 28.18
CA VAL A 64 3.22 14.22 28.80
C VAL A 64 3.43 12.73 28.59
N ASP A 65 3.46 11.99 29.69
CA ASP A 65 3.66 10.55 29.67
C ASP A 65 2.33 9.81 29.93
N ALA A 66 2.33 8.49 29.72
CA ALA A 66 1.20 7.61 30.04
C ALA A 66 0.74 7.75 31.50
N THR A 67 1.66 8.14 32.39
CA THR A 67 1.41 8.39 33.81
C THR A 67 0.49 9.60 34.02
N ASP A 68 0.67 10.68 33.26
CA ASP A 68 -0.18 11.87 33.32
C ASP A 68 -1.61 11.57 32.85
N TYR A 69 -1.73 10.72 31.82
CA TYR A 69 -3.04 10.25 31.36
C TYR A 69 -3.78 9.46 32.44
N LYS A 70 -3.08 8.56 33.14
CA LYS A 70 -3.68 7.78 34.22
C LYS A 70 -4.14 8.67 35.37
N LYS A 71 -3.32 9.65 35.77
CA LYS A 71 -3.68 10.62 36.81
C LYS A 71 -4.88 11.47 36.41
N HIS A 72 -4.95 11.93 35.15
CA HIS A 72 -6.14 12.62 34.64
C HIS A 72 -7.40 11.75 34.78
N LEU A 73 -7.35 10.47 34.39
CA LEU A 73 -8.49 9.57 34.49
C LEU A 73 -8.96 9.40 35.95
N GLU A 74 -8.03 9.29 36.89
CA GLU A 74 -8.34 9.24 38.32
C GLU A 74 -9.05 10.53 38.76
N GLU A 75 -8.52 11.72 38.47
CA GLU A 75 -9.14 13.00 38.85
C GLU A 75 -10.50 13.26 38.17
N LYS A 76 -10.72 12.70 36.97
CA LYS A 76 -11.96 12.93 36.20
C LYS A 76 -13.11 12.04 36.67
N TYR A 77 -12.81 10.82 37.12
CA TYR A 77 -13.81 9.78 37.37
C TYR A 77 -13.86 9.30 38.82
N LEU A 78 -12.89 9.67 39.66
CA LEU A 78 -12.78 9.29 41.07
C LEU A 78 -12.81 10.52 41.97
#